data_AF-A0A7K0YZR8-F1
#
_entry.id   AF-A0A7K0YZR8-F1
#
_cell.length_a   1.000
_cell.length_b   1.000
_cell.length_c   1.000
_cell.angle_alpha   90.00
_cell.angle_beta   90.00
_cell.angle_gamma   90.00
#
_symmetry.space_group_name_H-M   'P 1'
#
loop_
_entity.id
_entity.type
_entity.pdbx_description
1 polymer ?
#
loop_
_entity_poly.entity_id
_entity_poly.type
_entity_poly.pdbx_seq_one_letter_code
_entity_poly.pdbx_strand_id
1 'polypeptide(L)' 'MSSEISKVMREISVWGTIVFIECDGPDKDLLETGIDKCAEFFQEVDEVFSTYKTDSQVSK' A
#
# COMPACT_ATOMS: atom_id res chain seq x y z
N MET A 1 17.06 23.90 14.58
CA MET A 1 15.87 23.79 13.70
C MET A 1 15.25 22.44 14.02
N SER A 2 14.07 22.41 14.64
CA SER A 2 13.33 21.14 14.77
C SER A 2 12.82 20.81 13.37
N SER A 3 13.30 19.72 12.78
CA SER A 3 12.72 19.19 11.54
C SER A 3 11.26 18.84 11.83
N GLU A 4 10.32 19.50 11.15
CA GLU A 4 8.90 19.13 11.22
C GLU A 4 8.76 17.69 10.71
N ILE A 5 8.20 16.83 11.56
CA ILE A 5 7.84 15.47 11.17
C ILE A 5 6.50 15.56 10.44
N SER A 6 6.52 15.23 9.15
CA SER A 6 5.33 15.09 8.34
C SER A 6 4.64 13.76 8.64
N LYS A 7 3.33 13.83 8.82
CA LYS A 7 2.47 12.67 9.02
C LYS A 7 1.59 12.44 7.81
N VAL A 8 1.57 11.22 7.29
CA VAL A 8 0.75 10.83 6.13
C VAL A 8 -0.06 9.59 6.50
N MET A 9 -1.33 9.58 6.11
CA MET A 9 -2.25 8.47 6.32
C MET A 9 -2.95 8.13 5.01
N ARG A 10 -3.06 6.83 4.68
CA ARG A 10 -3.82 6.36 3.53
C ARG A 10 -4.51 5.03 3.78
N GLU A 11 -5.72 4.93 3.25
CA GLU A 11 -6.50 3.69 3.17
C GLU A 11 -6.37 3.09 1.77
N ILE A 12 -6.08 1.78 1.70
CA ILE A 12 -5.98 1.01 0.47
C ILE A 12 -6.91 -0.19 0.58
N SER A 13 -7.98 -0.20 -0.22
CA SER A 13 -8.90 -1.34 -0.32
C SER A 13 -8.28 -2.44 -1.18
N VAL A 14 -7.99 -3.60 -0.58
CA VAL A 14 -7.34 -4.73 -1.25
C VAL A 14 -7.65 -6.05 -0.53
N TRP A 15 -7.61 -7.19 -1.24
CA TRP A 15 -7.87 -8.54 -0.69
C TRP A 15 -9.23 -8.71 0.02
N GLY A 16 -10.24 -7.91 -0.35
CA GLY A 16 -11.55 -7.93 0.31
C GLY A 16 -11.57 -7.27 1.70
N THR A 17 -10.54 -6.50 2.05
CA THR A 17 -10.43 -5.72 3.29
C THR A 17 -9.80 -4.35 3.02
N ILE A 18 -9.47 -3.59 4.07
CA ILE A 18 -8.77 -2.31 3.99
C ILE A 18 -7.41 -2.44 4.70
N VAL A 19 -6.35 -2.07 4.00
CA VAL A 19 -5.03 -1.83 4.58
C VAL A 19 -4.90 -0.34 4.88
N PHE A 20 -4.77 0.02 6.16
CA PHE A 20 -4.52 1.39 6.60
C PHE A 20 -3.01 1.57 6.84
N ILE A 21 -2.41 2.57 6.21
CA ILE A 21 -1.00 2.91 6.39
C ILE A 21 -0.90 4.30 7.03
N GLU A 22 -0.17 4.37 8.14
CA GLU A 22 0.21 5.60 8.83
C GLU A 22 1.73 5.68 8.88
N CYS A 23 2.28 6.80 8.42
CA CYS A 23 3.72 7.03 8.39
C CYS A 23 4.07 8.42 8.92
N ASP A 24 5.18 8.50 9.65
CA ASP A 24 5.77 9.74 10.13
C ASP A 24 7.21 9.86 9.61
N GLY A 25 7.59 11.01 9.10
CA GLY A 25 8.92 11.20 8.51
C GLY A 25 9.22 12.64 8.11
N PRO A 26 10.49 12.97 7.83
CA PRO A 26 10.91 14.34 7.58
C PRO A 26 10.51 14.88 6.20
N ASP A 27 10.16 14.01 5.25
CA ASP A 27 9.85 14.37 3.87
C ASP A 27 8.50 13.76 3.46
N LYS A 28 7.48 14.62 3.35
CA LYS A 28 6.12 14.21 3.02
C LYS A 28 6.01 13.57 1.64
N ASP A 29 6.71 14.09 0.64
CA ASP A 29 6.59 13.62 -0.74
C ASP A 29 7.22 12.23 -0.89
N LEU A 30 8.31 11.97 -0.17
CA LEU A 30 8.89 10.62 -0.07
C LEU A 30 7.96 9.64 0.64
N LEU A 31 7.25 10.07 1.68
CA LEU A 31 6.25 9.22 2.35
C LEU A 31 5.09 8.88 1.42
N GLU A 32 4.54 9.87 0.71
CA GLU A 32 3.45 9.65 -0.26
C GLU A 32 3.90 8.72 -1.39
N THR A 33 5.10 8.94 -1.95
CA THR A 33 5.69 8.06 -2.98
C THR A 33 5.91 6.63 -2.47
N GLY A 34 6.30 6.46 -1.21
CA GLY A 34 6.45 5.14 -0.59
C GLY A 34 5.12 4.41 -0.47
N ILE A 35 4.07 5.12 -0.04
CA ILE A 35 2.72 4.58 0.05
C ILE A 35 2.18 4.18 -1.33
N ASP A 36 2.46 4.96 -2.39
CA ASP A 36 2.08 4.61 -3.77
C ASP A 36 2.69 3.25 -4.18
N LYS A 37 4.00 3.05 -3.91
CA LYS A 37 4.68 1.77 -4.18
C LYS A 37 4.11 0.61 -3.37
N CYS A 38 3.69 0.84 -2.12
CA CYS A 38 2.99 -0.18 -1.34
C CYS A 38 1.66 -0.56 -2.00
N ALA A 39 0.90 0.41 -2.50
CA ALA A 39 -0.36 0.14 -3.19
C ALA A 39 -0.15 -0.70 -4.46
N GLU A 40 0.88 -0.37 -5.26
CA GLU A 40 1.26 -1.16 -6.44
C GLU A 40 1.63 -2.60 -6.07
N PHE A 41 2.45 -2.78 -5.04
CA PHE A 41 2.84 -4.10 -4.56
C PHE A 41 1.64 -4.92 -4.06
N PHE A 42 0.70 -4.29 -3.34
CA PHE A 42 -0.49 -5.00 -2.86
C PHE A 42 -1.40 -5.46 -4.00
N GLN A 43 -1.49 -4.69 -5.08
CA GLN A 43 -2.20 -5.09 -6.29
C GLN A 43 -1.54 -6.31 -6.95
N GLU A 44 -0.21 -6.31 -7.08
CA GLU A 44 0.53 -7.47 -7.61
C GLU A 44 0.28 -8.74 -6.76
N VAL A 45 0.33 -8.60 -5.43
CA VAL A 45 0.00 -9.71 -4.53
C VAL A 45 -1.45 -10.18 -4.71
N ASP A 46 -2.41 -9.28 -4.86
CA ASP A 46 -3.81 -9.65 -5.14
C ASP A 46 -3.95 -10.37 -6.48
N GLU A 47 -3.27 -9.93 -7.54
CA GLU A 47 -3.27 -10.61 -8.84
C GLU A 47 -2.68 -12.02 -8.78
N VAL A 48 -1.59 -12.21 -8.03
CA VAL A 48 -0.89 -13.50 -7.96
C VAL A 48 -1.59 -14.49 -7.02
N PHE A 49 -2.07 -14.02 -5.86
CA PHE A 49 -2.50 -14.90 -4.76
C PHE A 49 -4.01 -14.93 -4.52
N SER A 50 -4.81 -14.08 -5.18
CA SER A 50 -6.26 -14.09 -4.96
C SER A 50 -6.90 -15.36 -5.50
N THR A 51 -7.55 -16.11 -4.61
CA THR A 51 -8.38 -17.27 -4.97
C THR A 51 -9.71 -16.88 -5.62
N TYR A 52 -10.04 -15.58 -5.61
CA TYR A 52 -11.22 -15.04 -6.30
C TYR A 52 -10.93 -14.67 -7.75
N LYS A 53 -9.66 -14.55 -8.14
CA LYS A 53 -9.24 -14.30 -9.53
C LYS A 53 -8.89 -15.64 -10.18
N THR A 54 -9.61 -16.01 -11.23
CA THR A 54 -9.44 -17.28 -11.94
C THR A 54 -8.09 -17.43 -12.63
N ASP A 55 -7.45 -16.30 -12.95
CA ASP A 55 -6.17 -16.28 -13.67
C ASP A 55 -4.94 -16.17 -12.74
N SER A 56 -5.17 -16.09 -11.43
CA SER A 56 -4.10 -16.00 -10.43
C SER A 56 -3.26 -17.28 -10.39
N GLN A 57 -2.03 -17.18 -9.87
CA GLN A 57 -1.13 -18.33 -9.76
C GLN A 57 -1.65 -19.39 -8.79
N VAL A 58 -2.46 -19.00 -7.81
CA VAL A 58 -3.03 -19.92 -6.82
C VAL A 58 -4.31 -20.59 -7.31
N SER A 59 -5.04 -19.96 -8.25
CA SER A 59 -6.27 -20.51 -8.82
C SER A 59 -6.06 -21.39 -10.06
N LYS A 60 -4.86 -21.37 -10.63
CA LYS A 60 -4.43 -22.25 -11.74
C LYS A 60 -3.95 -23.60 -11.23
#